data_AF-A0A3M1V955-F1
#
_entry.id   AF-A0A3M1V955-F1
#
_cell.length_a   1.000
_cell.length_b   1.000
_cell.length_c   1.000
_cell.angle_alpha   90.00
_cell.angle_beta   90.00
_cell.angle_gamma   90.00
#
_symmetry.space_group_name_H-M   'P 1'
#
loop_
_entity.id
_entity.type
_entity.pdbx_description
1 polymer ?
#
loop_
_entity_poly.entity_id
_entity_poly.type
_entity_poly.pdbx_seq_one_letter_code
_entity_poly.pdbx_strand_id
1 'polypeptide(L)' 'ATTSRIGEDQLYYCRSRGLSEEEAVSLIVNGFCKEVFRELPMEFAVEARKLLNVTLEGAIG' A
#
# COMPACT_ATOMS: atom_id res chain seq x y z
N ALA A 1 8.52 11.27 -11.22
CA ALA A 1 7.28 10.76 -10.59
C ALA A 1 6.83 9.54 -11.39
N THR A 2 6.79 8.36 -10.76
CA THR A 2 6.39 7.10 -11.42
C THR A 2 4.95 6.81 -11.02
N THR A 3 4.02 6.77 -11.97
CA THR A 3 2.63 6.40 -11.73
C THR A 3 2.50 4.88 -11.77
N SER A 4 2.78 4.22 -10.65
CA SER A 4 2.55 2.79 -10.51
C SER A 4 1.05 2.54 -10.27
N ARG A 5 0.35 2.00 -11.27
CA ARG A 5 -0.99 1.43 -11.09
C ARG A 5 -0.87 -0.03 -10.63
N ILE A 6 -1.72 -0.45 -9.70
CA ILE A 6 -1.85 -1.87 -9.37
C ILE A 6 -2.38 -2.58 -10.62
N GLY A 7 -1.58 -3.49 -11.17
CA GLY A 7 -2.00 -4.26 -12.35
C GLY A 7 -3.10 -5.24 -11.99
N GLU A 8 -4.14 -5.34 -12.81
CA GLU A 8 -5.23 -6.31 -12.62
C GLU A 8 -4.70 -7.75 -12.52
N ASP A 9 -3.63 -8.07 -13.25
CA ASP A 9 -2.95 -9.37 -13.19
C ASP A 9 -2.38 -9.67 -11.79
N GLN A 10 -1.87 -8.66 -11.08
CA GLN A 10 -1.33 -8.84 -9.72
C GLN A 10 -2.46 -9.07 -8.72
N LEU A 11 -3.58 -8.35 -8.88
CA LEU A 11 -4.78 -8.56 -8.08
C LEU A 11 -5.35 -9.95 -8.31
N TYR A 12 -5.46 -10.36 -9.57
CA TYR A 12 -5.98 -11.67 -9.98
C TYR A 12 -5.10 -12.80 -9.45
N TYR A 13 -3.78 -12.65 -9.52
CA TYR A 13 -2.83 -13.61 -8.95
C TYR A 13 -3.02 -13.76 -7.44
N CYS A 14 -3.16 -12.66 -6.69
CA CYS A 14 -3.39 -12.71 -5.25
C CYS A 14 -4.74 -13.36 -4.92
N ARG A 15 -5.80 -12.99 -5.65
CA ARG A 15 -7.15 -13.57 -5.50
C ARG A 15 -7.17 -15.06 -5.85
N SER A 16 -6.38 -15.50 -6.84
CA SER A 16 -6.24 -16.92 -7.20
C SER A 16 -5.62 -17.77 -6.08
N ARG A 17 -4.87 -17.14 -5.17
CA ARG A 17 -4.32 -17.77 -3.98
C ARG A 17 -5.24 -17.70 -2.76
N GLY A 18 -6.46 -17.18 -2.93
CA GLY A 18 -7.43 -17.04 -1.86
C GLY A 18 -7.27 -15.77 -1.01
N LEU A 19 -6.43 -14.82 -1.43
CA LEU A 19 -6.35 -13.52 -0.77
C LEU A 19 -7.55 -12.67 -1.16
N SER A 20 -8.14 -11.99 -0.18
CA SER A 20 -9.16 -10.97 -0.47
C SER A 20 -8.54 -9.79 -1.23
N GLU A 21 -9.39 -9.00 -1.89
CA GLU A 21 -8.94 -7.86 -2.68
C GLU A 21 -8.20 -6.83 -1.82
N GLU A 22 -8.70 -6.57 -0.61
CA GLU A 22 -8.06 -5.69 0.37
C GLU A 22 -6.69 -6.22 0.83
N GLU A 23 -6.56 -7.52 1.08
CA GLU A 23 -5.28 -8.14 1.45
C GLU A 23 -4.28 -8.09 0.29
N ALA A 24 -4.73 -8.31 -0.95
CA ALA A 24 -3.91 -8.20 -2.14
C ALA A 24 -3.37 -6.77 -2.31
N VAL A 25 -4.24 -5.77 -2.19
CA VAL A 25 -3.86 -4.35 -2.27
C VAL A 25 -2.89 -4.01 -1.14
N SER A 26 -3.19 -4.41 0.09
CA SER A 26 -2.33 -4.16 1.24
C SER A 26 -0.94 -4.79 1.05
N LEU A 27 -0.86 -6.02 0.54
CA LEU A 27 0.41 -6.69 0.26
C LEU A 27 1.27 -5.93 -0.77
N ILE A 28 0.65 -5.51 -1.88
CA ILE A 28 1.32 -4.78 -2.97
C ILE A 28 1.80 -3.41 -2.50
N VAL A 29 0.95 -2.67 -1.79
CA VAL A 29 1.28 -1.33 -1.24
C VAL A 29 2.37 -1.45 -0.18
N ASN A 30 2.28 -2.43 0.72
CA ASN A 30 3.32 -2.65 1.73
C ASN A 30 4.67 -3.00 1.10
N GLY A 31 4.69 -3.79 0.03
CA GLY A 31 5.90 -4.10 -0.73
C GLY A 31 6.53 -2.86 -1.35
N PHE A 32 5.72 -1.99 -1.96
CA PHE A 32 6.16 -0.72 -2.56
C PHE A 32 6.69 0.27 -1.50
N CYS A 33 5.94 0.43 -0.40
CA CYS A 33 6.33 1.33 0.68
C CYS A 33 7.52 0.80 1.50
N LYS A 34 7.86 -0.49 1.43
CA LYS A 34 9.01 -1.06 2.16
C LYS A 34 10.35 -0.45 1.76
N GLU A 35 10.54 -0.14 0.48
CA GLU A 35 11.77 0.55 0.03
C GLU A 35 11.78 2.01 0.51
N VAL A 36 10.63 2.68 0.44
CA VAL A 36 10.45 4.05 0.94
C VAL A 36 10.69 4.12 2.45
N PHE A 37 10.12 3.20 3.24
CA PHE A 37 10.31 3.14 4.69
C PHE A 37 11.73 2.77 5.10
N ARG A 38 12.48 2.09 4.23
CA ARG A 38 13.88 1.73 4.50
C ARG A 38 14.83 2.91 4.25
N GLU A 39 14.48 3.80 3.35
CA GLU A 39 15.19 5.08 3.15
C GLU A 39 14.70 6.18 4.10
N LEU A 40 13.48 6.07 4.64
CA LEU A 40 12.96 7.03 5.60
C LEU A 40 13.53 6.78 7.01
N PRO A 41 14.13 7.79 7.66
CA PRO A 41 14.51 7.71 9.07
C PRO A 41 13.28 7.38 9.93
N MET A 42 13.46 6.50 10.92
CA MET A 42 12.40 6.01 11.82
C MET A 42 11.61 7.12 12.53
N GLU A 43 12.17 8.33 12.64
CA GLU A 43 11.53 9.51 13.23
C GLU A 43 10.38 10.07 12.38
N PHE A 44 10.38 9.86 11.05
CA PHE A 44 9.35 10.38 10.14
C PHE A 44 8.33 9.32 9.68
N ALA A 45 8.68 8.03 9.77
CA ALA A 45 7.81 6.94 9.36
C ALA A 45 6.53 6.84 10.21
N VAL A 46 6.62 7.20 11.49
CA VAL A 46 5.48 7.17 12.43
C VAL A 46 4.44 8.26 12.10
N GLU A 47 4.90 9.44 11.70
CA GLU A 47 4.03 10.58 11.35
C GLU A 47 3.37 10.38 9.98
N ALA A 48 4.13 9.87 8.99
CA ALA A 48 3.60 9.54 7.67
C ALA A 48 2.52 8.45 7.74
N ARG A 49 2.69 7.42 8.59
CA ARG A 49 1.70 6.36 8.78
C ARG A 49 0.39 6.89 9.38
N LYS A 50 0.46 7.86 10.31
CA LYS A 50 -0.74 8.51 10.87
C LYS A 50 -1.50 9.31 9.82
N LEU A 51 -0.78 10.12 9.03
CA LEU A 51 -1.39 10.96 7.99
C LEU A 51 -2.05 10.11 6.88
N LEU A 52 -1.37 9.04 6.43
CA LEU A 52 -1.92 8.11 5.43
C LEU A 52 -3.23 7.46 5.90
N ASN A 53 -3.31 7.06 7.17
CA ASN A 53 -4.51 6.43 7.72
C ASN A 53 -5.71 7.39 7.74
N VAL A 54 -5.47 8.67 8.07
CA VAL A 54 -6.51 9.72 8.06
C VAL A 54 -6.98 10.03 6.64
N THR A 55 -6.07 10.04 5.66
CA THR A 55 -6.46 10.25 4.25
C THR A 55 -7.23 9.08 3.66
N LEU A 56 -7.00 7.86 4.13
CA LEU A 56 -7.71 6.67 3.65
C LEU A 56 -9.17 6.66 4.14
N GLU A 57 -9.43 7.05 5.39
CA GLU A 57 -10.81 7.15 5.91
C GLU A 57 -11.64 8.23 5.19
N GLY A 58 -11.00 9.30 4.70
CA GLY A 58 -11.68 10.37 3.97
C GLY A 58 -11.84 10.16 2.46
N ALA A 59 -11.15 9.18 1.87
CA ALA A 59 -11.14 8.92 0.42
C ALA A 59 -12.03 7.74 -0.01
N ILE A 60 -12.64 7.04 0.95
CA ILE A 60 -13.65 6.00 0.70
C ILE A 60 -15.02 6.68 0.82
N GLY A 61 -15.42 7.37 -0.25
CA GLY A 61 -16.69 8.05 -0.43
C GLY A 61 -16.97 8.27 -1.91
#